data_AF-A0A382VPX7-F1
#
_entry.id   AF-A0A382VPX7-F1
#
_cell.length_a   1.000
_cell.length_b   1.000
_cell.length_c   1.000
_cell.angle_alpha   90.00
_cell.angle_beta   90.00
_cell.angle_gamma   90.00
#
_symmetry.space_group_name_H-M   'P 1'
#
loop_
_entity.id
_entity.type
_entity.pdbx_description
1 polymer ?
#
loop_
_entity_poly.entity_id
_entity_poly.type
_entity_poly.pdbx_seq_one_letter_code
_entity_poly.pdbx_strand_id
1 'polypeptide(L)' 'MKELYFTSPYRRSTRIIRLEYGQVKKVFILRTFEGEINGRGTSESPPKEEVFEDEQELLKKVYETK' A
#
# COMPACT_ATOMS: atom_id res chain seq x y z
N MET A 1 1.95 -12.37 2.43
CA MET A 1 1.47 -10.97 2.42
C MET A 1 0.46 -10.82 1.29
N LYS A 2 -0.53 -9.94 1.43
CA LYS A 2 -1.50 -9.61 0.39
C LYS A 2 -1.08 -8.28 -0.23
N GLU A 3 -1.26 -8.16 -1.54
CA GLU A 3 -1.00 -6.93 -2.28
C GLU A 3 -2.30 -6.42 -2.92
N LEU A 4 -2.46 -5.10 -2.92
CA LEU A 4 -3.52 -4.39 -3.61
C LEU A 4 -2.87 -3.33 -4.49
N TYR A 5 -3.32 -3.26 -5.73
CA TYR A 5 -2.78 -2.34 -6.72
C TYR A 5 -3.90 -1.42 -7.20
N PHE A 6 -3.69 -0.12 -7.01
CA PHE A 6 -4.61 0.92 -7.44
C PHE A 6 -3.91 1.81 -8.45
N THR A 7 -4.56 2.01 -9.59
CA THR A 7 -4.11 2.99 -10.59
C THR A 7 -5.18 4.04 -10.74
N SER A 8 -4.77 5.30 -10.70
CA SER A 8 -5.65 6.45 -10.91
C SER A 8 -5.13 7.23 -12.12
N PRO A 9 -5.81 7.13 -13.28
CA PRO A 9 -5.42 7.88 -14.46
C PRO A 9 -5.82 9.35 -14.30
N TYR A 10 -4.83 10.23 -14.32
CA TYR A 10 -4.96 11.68 -14.38
C TYR A 10 -4.64 12.19 -15.79
N ARG A 11 -5.07 13.42 -16.11
CA ARG A 11 -5.00 13.99 -17.47
C ARG A 11 -3.58 14.06 -18.06
N ARG A 12 -2.53 14.04 -17.24
CA ARG A 12 -1.11 14.09 -17.65
C ARG A 12 -0.22 13.10 -16.91
N SER A 13 -0.78 12.32 -15.99
CA SER A 13 -0.06 11.44 -15.08
C SER A 13 -0.89 10.21 -14.73
N THR A 14 -0.27 9.09 -14.42
CA THR A 14 -0.96 7.94 -13.82
C THR A 14 -0.40 7.77 -12.42
N ARG A 15 -1.22 8.01 -11.41
CA ARG A 15 -0.83 7.73 -10.02
C ARG A 15 -1.03 6.25 -9.75
N ILE A 16 -0.03 5.66 -9.11
CA ILE A 16 0.01 4.26 -8.74
C ILE A 16 0.14 4.21 -7.22
N ILE A 17 -0.79 3.51 -6.59
CA ILE A 17 -0.73 3.24 -5.16
C ILE A 17 -0.72 1.73 -5.01
N ARG A 18 0.39 1.18 -4.53
CA ARG A 18 0.50 -0.24 -4.17
C ARG A 18 0.49 -0.33 -2.65
N LEU A 19 -0.46 -1.11 -2.14
CA LEU A 19 -0.63 -1.38 -0.72
C LEU A 19 -0.27 -2.84 -0.49
N GLU A 20 0.82 -3.08 0.23
CA GLU A 20 1.15 -4.42 0.71
C GLU A 20 0.78 -4.51 2.18
N TYR A 21 0.01 -5.52 2.55
CA TYR A 21 -0.36 -5.74 3.94
C TYR A 21 -0.19 -7.20 4.31
N GLY A 22 0.31 -7.43 5.52
CA GLY A 22 0.49 -8.80 5.98
C GLY A 22 0.96 -8.88 7.42
N GLN A 23 0.77 -10.07 7.99
CA GLN A 23 1.33 -10.39 9.29
C GLN A 23 2.79 -10.83 9.11
N VAL A 24 3.71 -10.11 9.72
CA VAL A 24 5.11 -10.51 9.84
C VAL A 24 5.35 -10.85 11.31
N LYS A 25 5.62 -12.13 11.59
CA LYS A 25 5.71 -12.70 12.93
C LYS A 25 4.39 -12.52 13.73
N LYS A 26 4.28 -11.42 14.49
CA LYS A 26 3.13 -11.10 15.35
C LYS A 26 2.54 -9.71 15.09
N VAL A 27 3.11 -8.96 14.15
CA VAL A 27 2.72 -7.58 13.86
C VAL A 27 2.17 -7.50 12.45
N PHE A 28 1.09 -6.75 12.27
CA PHE A 28 0.58 -6.42 10.95
C PHE A 28 1.33 -5.20 10.41
N ILE A 29 1.93 -5.36 9.24
CA ILE A 29 2.67 -4.30 8.56
C ILE A 29 1.86 -3.90 7.34
N LEU A 30 1.68 -2.59 7.15
CA LEU A 30 1.19 -1.99 5.92
C LEU A 30 2.36 -1.24 5.26
N ARG A 31 2.65 -1.56 4.01
CA ARG A 31 3.58 -0.82 3.18
C ARG A 31 2.79 -0.13 2.09
N THR A 32 2.88 1.19 2.08
CA THR A 32 2.28 2.03 1.06
C THR A 32 3.38 2.50 0.14
N PHE A 33 3.27 2.13 -1.14
CA PHE A 33 4.14 2.59 -2.21
C PHE A 33 3.35 3.59 -3.05
N GLU A 34 3.85 4.82 -3.13
CA GLU A 34 3.26 5.86 -3.95
C GLU A 34 4.16 6.11 -5.16
N GLY A 35 3.65 5.79 -6.34
CA GLY A 35 4.31 6.02 -7.61
C GLY A 35 3.49 6.96 -8.50
N GLU A 36 4.17 7.63 -9.41
CA GLU A 36 3.54 8.40 -10.48
C GLU A 36 4.26 8.14 -11.80
N ILE A 37 3.49 7.81 -12.82
CA ILE A 37 3.98 7.71 -14.20
C ILE A 37 3.57 8.98 -14.93
N ASN A 38 4.55 9.79 -15.28
CA ASN A 38 4.37 10.99 -16.09
C ASN A 38 5.00 10.78 -17.47
N GLY A 39 4.63 11.62 -18.45
CA GLY A 39 5.27 11.60 -19.78
C GLY A 39 6.79 11.89 -19.78
N ARG A 40 7.37 12.26 -18.63
CA ARG A 40 8.83 12.46 -18.43
C ARG A 40 9.53 11.27 -17.78
N GLY A 41 8.80 10.28 -17.24
CA GLY A 41 9.36 9.12 -16.54
C GLY A 41 8.47 8.58 -15.43
N THR A 42 8.88 7.44 -14.86
CA THR A 42 8.30 6.81 -13.67
C THR A 42 9.03 7.31 -12.42
N SER A 43 8.31 7.93 -11.49
CA SER A 43 8.80 8.21 -10.15
C SER A 43 8.15 7.25 -9.16
N GLU A 44 8.96 6.51 -8.41
CA GLU A 44 8.50 5.69 -7.29
C GLU A 44 9.03 6.33 -6.01
N SER A 45 8.12 6.77 -5.14
CA SER A 45 8.48 7.32 -3.83
C SER A 45 8.90 6.19 -2.89
N PRO A 46 9.82 6.44 -1.95
CA PRO A 46 10.21 5.43 -0.98
C PRO A 46 8.99 4.94 -0.19
N PRO A 47 8.89 3.62 0.06
CA PRO A 47 7.75 3.04 0.75
C PRO A 47 7.60 3.61 2.15
N LYS A 48 6.38 4.04 2.48
CA LYS A 48 6.01 4.32 3.86
C LYS A 48 5.62 3.00 4.51
N GLU A 49 6.42 2.57 5.48
CA GLU A 49 6.09 1.43 6.33
C GLU A 49 5.36 1.96 7.56
N GLU A 50 4.08 1.62 7.69
CA GLU A 50 3.29 1.89 8.88
C GLU A 50 3.15 0.59 9.67
N VAL A 51 3.68 0.61 10.89
CA VAL A 51 3.57 -0.48 11.85
C VAL A 51 2.40 -0.16 12.77
N PHE A 52 1.32 -0.91 12.64
CA PHE A 52 0.13 -0.72 13.47
C PHE A 52 0.27 -1.57 14.74
N GLU A 53 0.70 -0.95 15.84
CA GLU A 53 0.69 -1.57 17.17
C GLU A 53 -0.72 -1.51 17.80
N ASP A 54 -1.43 -0.38 17.65
CA ASP A 54 -2.75 -0.15 18.27
C ASP A 54 -3.95 -0.58 17.40
N GLU A 55 -3.84 -0.55 16.06
CA GLU A 55 -4.95 -0.86 15.13
C GLU A 55 -4.97 -2.34 14.66
N GLN A 56 -4.29 -3.24 15.38
CA GLN A 56 -4.23 -4.66 15.01
C GLN A 56 -5.61 -5.33 14.92
N GLU A 57 -6.61 -4.88 15.69
CA GLU A 57 -7.97 -5.41 15.61
C GLU A 57 -8.66 -5.11 14.27
N LEU A 58 -8.43 -3.93 13.68
CA LEU A 58 -8.99 -3.54 12.39
C LEU A 58 -8.37 -4.35 11.26
N LEU A 59 -7.04 -4.48 11.25
CA LEU A 59 -6.32 -5.30 10.28
C LEU A 59 -6.68 -6.79 10.40
N LYS A 60 -6.88 -7.29 11.62
CA LYS A 60 -7.35 -8.66 11.85
C LYS A 60 -8.75 -8.89 11.28
N LYS A 61 -9.70 -7.97 11.50
CA LYS A 61 -11.03 -8.03 10.88
C LYS A 61 -10.94 -8.04 9.35
N VAL A 62 -10.16 -7.14 8.74
CA VAL A 62 -9.97 -7.11 7.27
C VAL A 62 -9.32 -8.41 6.75
N TYR A 63 -8.44 -9.03 7.54
CA TYR A 63 -7.84 -10.32 7.17
C TYR A 63 -8.84 -11.48 7.22
N GLU A 64 -9.67 -11.56 8.27
CA GLU A 64 -10.70 -12.60 8.47
C GLU A 64 -11.93 -12.44 7.57
N THR A 65 -12.26 -11.22 7.14
CA THR A 65 -13.47 -10.95 6.31
C THR A 65 -13.28 -11.33 4.83
N LYS A 66 -12.28 -12.13 4.48
CA LYS A 66 -12.01 -12.55 3.09
C LYS A 66 -12.20 -14.05 2.90
#